data_AF-A0A924JA33-F1
#
_entry.id   AF-A0A924JA33-F1
#
_cell.length_a   1.000
_cell.length_b   1.000
_cell.length_c   1.000
_cell.angle_alpha   90.00
_cell.angle_beta   90.00
_cell.angle_gamma   90.00
#
_symmetry.space_group_name_H-M   'P 1'
#
loop_
_entity.id
_entity.type
_entity.pdbx_description
1 polymer ?
#
loop_
_entity_poly.entity_id
_entity_poly.type
_entity_poly.pdbx_seq_one_letter_code
_entity_poly.pdbx_strand_id
1 'polypeptide(L)'
;MIAKNEEQISLIDETVNAFDSDINNVEPKDGIDIIDKWLDRLDEAGDDATDEIADTLEELRAELDPEENEGQPDAQTIAEILEDLISQTQSVMKSPEATAEQTELSQLVATLENIHRQLTA
;
A
#
# COMPACT_ATOMS: atom_id res chain seq x y z
N MET A 1 16.18 -8.07 -19.57
CA MET A 1 15.72 -7.49 -18.30
C MET A 1 14.85 -6.28 -18.62
N ILE A 2 13.61 -6.49 -19.05
CA ILE A 2 12.65 -5.40 -19.40
C ILE A 2 11.31 -5.59 -18.66
N ALA A 3 10.93 -6.84 -18.33
CA ALA A 3 9.68 -7.17 -17.65
C ALA A 3 9.46 -6.48 -16.28
N LYS A 4 10.50 -6.44 -15.42
CA LYS A 4 10.40 -5.87 -14.05
C LYS A 4 9.87 -4.43 -14.02
N ASN A 5 10.20 -3.65 -15.04
CA ASN A 5 9.82 -2.24 -15.13
C ASN A 5 8.39 -2.04 -15.67
N GLU A 6 7.88 -2.97 -16.48
CA GLU A 6 6.52 -2.93 -17.02
C GLU A 6 5.50 -3.35 -15.95
N GLU A 7 5.83 -4.38 -15.15
CA GLU A 7 5.00 -4.82 -14.01
C GLU A 7 4.92 -3.75 -12.92
N GLN A 8 6.03 -3.03 -12.67
CA GLN A 8 6.05 -1.88 -11.77
C GLN A 8 5.17 -0.72 -12.21
N ILE A 9 5.28 -0.30 -13.47
CA ILE A 9 4.43 0.78 -14.01
C ILE A 9 2.95 0.36 -13.96
N SER A 10 2.67 -0.92 -14.23
CA SER A 10 1.31 -1.45 -14.16
C SER A 10 0.74 -1.38 -12.75
N LEU A 11 1.49 -1.79 -11.71
CA LEU A 11 1.01 -1.72 -10.32
C LEU A 11 0.77 -0.28 -9.88
N ILE A 12 1.65 0.64 -10.27
CA ILE A 12 1.51 2.07 -10.01
C ILE A 12 0.22 2.61 -10.65
N ASP A 13 0.00 2.34 -11.95
CA ASP A 13 -1.18 2.81 -12.66
C ASP A 13 -2.47 2.20 -12.11
N GLU A 14 -2.45 0.93 -11.71
CA GLU A 14 -3.61 0.25 -11.10
C GLU A 14 -3.96 0.83 -9.74
N THR A 15 -2.93 1.10 -8.93
CA THR A 15 -3.07 1.75 -7.62
C THR A 15 -3.68 3.14 -7.79
N VAL A 16 -3.15 3.96 -8.70
CA VAL A 16 -3.71 5.30 -8.97
C VAL A 16 -5.14 5.20 -9.50
N ASN A 17 -5.42 4.31 -10.45
CA ASN A 17 -6.76 4.21 -11.04
C ASN A 17 -7.83 3.75 -10.05
N ALA A 18 -7.51 2.81 -9.17
CA ALA A 18 -8.44 2.40 -8.12
C ALA A 18 -8.73 3.58 -7.19
N PHE A 19 -7.71 4.28 -6.68
CA PHE A 19 -7.91 5.30 -5.65
C PHE A 19 -8.23 6.72 -6.17
N ASP A 20 -8.12 7.00 -7.47
CA ASP A 20 -8.50 8.27 -8.13
C ASP A 20 -10.01 8.33 -8.44
N SER A 21 -10.66 7.18 -8.64
CA SER A 21 -12.10 7.10 -8.87
C SER A 21 -12.86 7.10 -7.54
N ASP A 22 -12.95 8.26 -6.88
CA ASP A 22 -13.83 8.57 -5.72
C ASP A 22 -13.99 7.38 -4.76
N ILE A 23 -13.17 7.29 -3.70
CA ILE A 23 -13.02 6.08 -2.85
C ILE A 23 -14.33 5.47 -2.33
N ASN A 24 -15.41 6.25 -2.32
CA ASN A 24 -16.79 5.77 -2.09
C ASN A 24 -17.29 4.74 -3.12
N ASN A 25 -16.57 4.57 -4.23
CA ASN A 25 -16.93 3.74 -5.37
C ASN A 25 -15.84 2.69 -5.69
N VAL A 26 -14.77 2.67 -4.89
CA VAL A 26 -13.78 1.59 -4.89
C VAL A 26 -14.40 0.42 -4.17
N GLU A 27 -14.56 -0.71 -4.86
CA GLU A 27 -15.00 -1.91 -4.17
C GLU A 27 -13.90 -2.32 -3.18
N PRO A 28 -14.23 -2.73 -1.94
CA PRO A 28 -13.22 -3.17 -0.96
C PRO A 28 -12.24 -4.23 -1.53
N LYS A 29 -12.73 -5.02 -2.49
CA LYS A 29 -11.96 -6.02 -3.23
C LYS A 29 -10.83 -5.41 -4.09
N ASP A 30 -11.06 -4.26 -4.72
CA ASP A 30 -10.04 -3.60 -5.55
C ASP A 30 -8.89 -3.09 -4.68
N GLY A 31 -9.20 -2.60 -3.47
CA GLY A 31 -8.20 -2.17 -2.49
C GLY A 31 -7.34 -3.33 -1.97
N ILE A 32 -7.96 -4.47 -1.66
CA ILE A 32 -7.26 -5.70 -1.22
C ILE A 32 -6.36 -6.25 -2.33
N ASP A 33 -6.85 -6.33 -3.56
CA ASP A 33 -6.07 -6.82 -4.70
C ASP A 33 -4.81 -5.95 -4.97
N ILE A 34 -4.86 -4.66 -4.63
CA ILE A 34 -3.70 -3.76 -4.72
C ILE A 34 -2.71 -4.03 -3.58
N ILE A 35 -3.20 -4.20 -2.35
CA ILE A 35 -2.33 -4.51 -1.20
C ILE A 35 -1.60 -5.84 -1.44
N ASP A 36 -2.29 -6.86 -1.95
CA ASP A 36 -1.70 -8.17 -2.29
C ASP A 36 -0.54 -8.02 -3.30
N LYS A 37 -0.69 -7.17 -4.32
CA LYS A 37 0.38 -6.93 -5.30
C LYS A 37 1.58 -6.18 -4.71
N TRP A 38 1.34 -5.29 -3.74
CA TRP A 38 2.44 -4.64 -3.01
C TRP A 38 3.18 -5.65 -2.12
N LEU A 39 2.47 -6.52 -1.42
CA LEU A 39 3.05 -7.60 -0.62
C LEU A 39 3.92 -8.53 -1.49
N ASP A 40 3.39 -9.00 -2.63
CA ASP A 40 4.14 -9.82 -3.60
C ASP A 40 5.41 -9.10 -4.08
N ARG A 41 5.32 -7.78 -4.30
CA ARG A 41 6.46 -6.98 -4.79
C ARG A 41 7.53 -6.79 -3.72
N LEU A 42 7.15 -6.63 -2.45
CA LEU A 42 8.08 -6.53 -1.32
C LEU A 42 8.76 -7.87 -1.08
N ASP A 43 8.02 -8.99 -1.11
CA ASP A 43 8.58 -10.34 -1.01
C ASP A 43 9.59 -10.62 -2.15
N GLU A 44 9.27 -10.22 -3.39
CA GLU A 44 10.21 -10.36 -4.53
C GLU A 44 11.45 -9.46 -4.40
N ALA A 45 11.34 -8.32 -3.70
CA ALA A 45 12.50 -7.49 -3.40
C ALA A 45 13.43 -8.22 -2.42
N GLY A 46 12.85 -8.92 -1.43
CA GLY A 46 13.58 -9.68 -0.41
C GLY A 46 14.50 -8.79 0.42
N ASP A 47 14.11 -7.53 0.66
CA ASP A 47 14.86 -6.56 1.44
C ASP A 47 14.29 -6.50 2.86
N ASP A 48 15.10 -6.89 3.85
CA ASP A 48 14.79 -6.82 5.28
C ASP A 48 14.34 -5.42 5.71
N ALA A 49 14.77 -4.36 5.01
CA ALA A 49 14.34 -2.99 5.29
C ALA A 49 12.84 -2.78 5.01
N THR A 50 12.22 -3.62 4.20
CA THR A 50 10.80 -3.53 3.82
C THR A 50 9.88 -4.50 4.56
N ASP A 51 10.42 -5.38 5.42
CA ASP A 51 9.64 -6.36 6.19
C ASP A 51 8.56 -5.68 7.05
N GLU A 52 8.91 -4.59 7.74
CA GLU A 52 7.96 -3.85 8.58
C GLU A 52 6.81 -3.24 7.76
N ILE A 53 7.10 -2.82 6.53
CA ILE A 53 6.10 -2.31 5.59
C ILE A 53 5.17 -3.45 5.16
N ALA A 54 5.72 -4.63 4.87
CA ALA A 54 4.94 -5.80 4.49
C ALA A 54 4.00 -6.24 5.64
N ASP A 55 4.51 -6.33 6.87
CA ASP A 55 3.71 -6.67 8.06
C ASP A 55 2.53 -5.70 8.22
N THR A 56 2.79 -4.39 8.09
CA THR A 56 1.74 -3.37 8.26
C THR A 56 0.75 -3.34 7.08
N LEU A 57 1.18 -3.74 5.87
CA LEU A 57 0.28 -3.94 4.73
C LEU A 57 -0.64 -5.15 4.94
N GLU A 58 -0.16 -6.23 5.57
CA GLU A 58 -1.00 -7.38 5.94
C GLU A 58 -2.05 -6.97 6.97
N GLU A 59 -1.70 -6.13 7.95
CA GLU A 59 -2.68 -5.57 8.91
C GLU A 59 -3.76 -4.75 8.20
N LEU A 60 -3.37 -3.87 7.26
CA LEU A 60 -4.32 -3.10 6.46
C LEU A 60 -5.25 -4.02 5.65
N ARG A 61 -4.69 -5.08 5.06
CA ARG A 61 -5.43 -6.07 4.28
C ARG A 61 -6.50 -6.74 5.15
N ALA A 62 -6.13 -7.22 6.33
CA ALA A 62 -7.05 -7.88 7.26
C ALA A 62 -8.18 -6.95 7.72
N GLU A 63 -7.86 -5.67 7.98
CA GLU A 63 -8.86 -4.67 8.38
C GLU A 63 -9.81 -4.30 7.25
N LEU A 64 -9.41 -4.44 5.98
CA LEU A 64 -10.28 -4.20 4.81
C LEU A 64 -11.06 -5.44 4.38
N ASP A 65 -10.58 -6.64 4.72
CA ASP A 65 -11.19 -7.90 4.32
C ASP A 65 -12.48 -8.17 5.14
N PRO A 66 -13.67 -8.18 4.50
CA PRO A 66 -14.92 -8.42 5.19
C PRO A 66 -15.01 -9.81 5.83
N GLU A 67 -14.22 -10.78 5.38
CA GLU A 67 -14.16 -12.11 5.99
C GLU A 67 -13.35 -12.10 7.30
N GLU A 68 -12.33 -11.24 7.40
CA GLU A 68 -11.44 -11.13 8.56
C GLU A 68 -11.99 -10.13 9.61
N ASN A 69 -12.68 -9.07 9.18
CA ASN A 69 -13.22 -8.02 10.08
C ASN A 69 -14.72 -8.19 10.41
N GLU A 70 -15.33 -9.34 10.12
CA GLU A 70 -16.77 -9.62 10.31
C GLU A 70 -17.71 -8.65 9.56
N GLY A 71 -17.22 -8.02 8.48
CA GLY A 71 -17.91 -7.00 7.70
C GLY A 71 -17.98 -5.63 8.37
N GLN A 72 -17.14 -5.37 9.38
CA GLN A 72 -17.13 -4.14 10.18
C GLN A 72 -15.74 -3.49 10.18
N PRO A 73 -15.32 -2.89 9.05
CA PRO A 73 -14.07 -2.12 9.01
C PRO A 73 -14.14 -0.91 9.96
N ASP A 74 -13.12 -0.74 10.79
CA ASP A 74 -12.96 0.42 11.66
C ASP A 74 -12.13 1.50 10.95
N ALA A 75 -12.80 2.58 10.54
CA ALA A 75 -12.16 3.69 9.85
C ALA A 75 -11.06 4.39 10.66
N GLN A 76 -11.12 4.36 12.00
CA GLN A 76 -10.07 4.91 12.85
C GLN A 76 -8.85 3.99 12.82
N THR A 77 -9.05 2.68 12.97
CA THR A 77 -7.98 1.68 12.88
C THR A 77 -7.32 1.71 11.50
N ILE A 78 -8.09 1.78 10.42
CA ILE A 78 -7.56 1.92 9.06
C ILE A 78 -6.72 3.20 8.93
N ALA A 79 -7.19 4.32 9.48
CA ALA A 79 -6.44 5.58 9.42
C ALA A 79 -5.10 5.49 10.19
N GLU A 80 -5.09 4.88 11.38
CA GLU A 80 -3.89 4.63 12.17
C GLU A 80 -2.88 3.74 11.39
N ILE A 81 -3.34 2.64 10.81
CA ILE A 81 -2.51 1.73 9.99
C ILE A 81 -1.92 2.47 8.77
N LEU A 82 -2.70 3.31 8.10
CA LEU A 82 -2.22 4.10 6.96
C LEU A 82 -1.16 5.12 7.38
N GLU A 83 -1.31 5.78 8.53
CA GLU A 83 -0.32 6.72 9.06
C GLU A 83 1.01 6.01 9.39
N ASP A 84 0.94 4.81 9.97
CA ASP A 84 2.11 3.98 10.26
C ASP A 84 2.81 3.51 8.97
N LEU A 85 2.05 3.04 7.97
CA LEU A 85 2.59 2.67 6.65
C LEU A 85 3.30 3.83 5.96
N ILE A 86 2.71 5.03 5.97
CA ILE A 86 3.33 6.24 5.41
C ILE A 86 4.66 6.51 6.12
N SER A 87 4.66 6.45 7.46
CA SER A 87 5.83 6.75 8.27
C SER A 87 6.97 5.76 8.06
N GLN A 88 6.67 4.46 8.05
CA GLN A 88 7.63 3.39 7.81
C GLN A 88 8.20 3.49 6.39
N THR A 89 7.34 3.64 5.38
CA THR A 89 7.76 3.74 3.97
C THR A 89 8.67 4.95 3.76
N GLN A 90 8.36 6.10 4.35
CA GLN A 90 9.23 7.28 4.33
C GLN A 90 10.55 7.08 5.09
N SER A 91 10.56 6.25 6.13
CA SER A 91 11.78 5.90 6.87
C SER A 91 12.71 5.05 6.00
N VAL A 92 12.17 4.00 5.37
CA VAL A 92 12.90 3.11 4.47
C VAL A 92 13.48 3.89 3.28
N MET A 93 12.70 4.78 2.67
CA MET A 93 13.18 5.66 1.58
C MET A 93 14.39 6.55 1.95
N LYS A 94 14.55 6.88 3.24
CA LYS A 94 15.70 7.65 3.74
C LYS A 94 16.91 6.77 4.04
N SER A 95 16.72 5.45 4.06
CA SER A 95 17.80 4.48 4.23
C SER A 95 18.63 4.37 2.96
N PRO A 96 19.97 4.21 3.07
CA PRO A 96 20.83 4.01 1.90
C PRO A 96 20.54 2.71 1.12
N GLU A 97 19.89 1.72 1.74
CA GLU A 97 19.51 0.45 1.13
C GLU A 97 18.39 0.59 0.09
N ALA A 98 17.40 1.47 0.33
CA ALA A 98 16.18 1.61 -0.49
C ALA A 98 16.38 2.33 -1.84
N THR A 99 17.61 2.42 -2.34
CA THR A 99 17.90 3.16 -3.58
C THR A 99 17.34 2.48 -4.84
N ALA A 100 17.11 1.17 -4.80
CA ALA A 100 16.52 0.42 -5.91
C ALA A 100 14.99 0.52 -5.94
N GLU A 101 14.35 0.69 -4.79
CA GLU A 101 12.89 0.78 -4.60
C GLU A 101 12.37 2.23 -4.38
N GLN A 102 13.23 3.24 -4.48
CA GLN A 102 12.88 4.60 -4.05
C GLN A 102 11.71 5.23 -4.82
N THR A 103 11.53 4.86 -6.09
CA THR A 103 10.43 5.37 -6.93
C THR A 103 9.11 4.77 -6.47
N GLU A 104 9.14 3.46 -6.23
CA GLU A 104 8.02 2.62 -5.85
C GLU A 104 7.52 3.00 -4.47
N LEU A 105 8.43 3.07 -3.49
CA LEU A 105 8.10 3.48 -2.12
C LEU A 105 7.55 4.92 -2.09
N SER A 106 8.06 5.82 -2.92
CA SER A 106 7.52 7.19 -3.01
C SER A 106 6.08 7.23 -3.54
N GLN A 107 5.74 6.33 -4.46
CA GLN A 107 4.38 6.23 -5.01
C GLN A 107 3.43 5.50 -4.07
N LEU A 108 3.91 4.49 -3.35
CA LEU A 108 3.17 3.87 -2.25
C LEU A 108 2.80 4.93 -1.21
N VAL A 109 3.74 5.75 -0.74
CA VAL A 109 3.48 6.87 0.18
C VAL A 109 2.43 7.83 -0.37
N ALA A 110 2.57 8.27 -1.62
CA ALA A 110 1.62 9.22 -2.22
C ALA A 110 0.18 8.66 -2.28
N THR A 111 0.06 7.35 -2.55
CA THR A 111 -1.23 6.65 -2.56
C THR A 111 -1.81 6.56 -1.15
N LEU A 112 -1.03 6.07 -0.19
CA LEU A 112 -1.46 5.92 1.20
C LEU A 112 -1.89 7.28 1.78
N GLU A 113 -1.14 8.35 1.52
CA GLU A 113 -1.51 9.71 1.92
C GLU A 113 -2.82 10.17 1.28
N ASN A 114 -3.08 9.80 0.02
CA ASN A 114 -4.33 10.12 -0.66
C ASN A 114 -5.53 9.41 -0.02
N ILE A 115 -5.38 8.14 0.34
CA ILE A 115 -6.41 7.35 1.02
C ILE A 115 -6.64 7.91 2.43
N HIS A 116 -5.57 8.11 3.19
CA HIS A 116 -5.65 8.64 4.56
C HIS A 116 -6.35 10.01 4.62
N ARG A 117 -6.04 10.91 3.67
CA ARG A 117 -6.73 12.21 3.56
C ARG A 117 -8.22 12.07 3.27
N GLN A 118 -8.65 11.07 2.49
CA GLN A 118 -10.05 10.87 2.16
C GLN A 118 -10.84 10.28 3.33
N LEU A 119 -10.23 9.39 4.12
CA LEU A 119 -10.86 8.81 5.32
C LEU A 119 -11.03 9.83 6.46
N THR A 120 -10.16 10.84 6.51
CA THR A 120 -10.12 11.83 7.60
C THR A 120 -10.80 13.17 7.26
N ALA A 121 -11.30 13.33 6.03
CA ALA A 121 -11.99 14.53 5.53
C ALA A 121 -13.46 14.62 5.95
#